data_AF-A0A2S1Z3H0-F1
#
_entry.id   AF-A0A2S1Z3H0-F1
#
_cell.length_a   1.000
_cell.length_b   1.000
_cell.length_c   1.000
_cell.angle_alpha   90.00
_cell.angle_beta   90.00
_cell.angle_gamma   90.00
#
_symmetry.space_group_name_H-M   'P 1'
#
loop_
_entity.id
_entity.type
_entity.pdbx_description
1 polymer ?
#
loop_
_entity_poly.entity_id
_entity_poly.type
_entity_poly.pdbx_seq_one_letter_code
_entity_poly.pdbx_strand_id
1 'polypeptide(L)' 'MPGSTTLGPGHGADAIEHPDAQRLASVMKELHRLLTAAGPDRITDPQVAELCGGEAHRREEFTDWVDRVAHQLEKAVSR' A
#
# COMPACT_ATOMS: atom_id res chain seq x y z
N MET A 1 27.15 -30.48 -0.85
CA MET A 1 27.04 -29.01 -0.78
C MET A 1 25.57 -28.66 -0.97
N PRO A 2 24.90 -28.01 -0.02
CA PRO A 2 23.53 -27.53 -0.23
C PRO A 2 23.58 -26.38 -1.26
N GLY A 3 22.74 -26.49 -2.30
CA GLY A 3 22.62 -25.49 -3.36
C GLY A 3 22.18 -24.15 -2.79
N SER A 4 23.00 -23.13 -3.02
CA SER A 4 22.68 -21.74 -2.71
C SER A 4 21.60 -21.29 -3.70
N THR A 5 20.33 -21.31 -3.29
CA THR A 5 19.26 -20.67 -4.05
C THR A 5 19.42 -19.17 -3.90
N THR A 6 20.02 -18.54 -4.91
CA THR A 6 20.06 -17.08 -5.00
C THR A 6 18.68 -16.64 -5.50
N LEU A 7 17.83 -16.15 -4.60
CA LEU A 7 16.55 -15.55 -4.98
C LEU A 7 16.84 -14.26 -5.74
N GLY A 8 16.82 -14.33 -7.08
CA GLY A 8 16.90 -13.16 -7.94
C GLY A 8 15.67 -12.25 -7.75
N PRO A 9 15.75 -10.97 -8.19
CA PRO A 9 14.58 -10.09 -8.21
C PRO A 9 13.44 -10.76 -8.98
N GLY A 10 12.32 -11.02 -8.31
CA GLY A 10 11.14 -11.70 -8.88
C GLY A 10 11.00 -13.19 -8.55
N HIS A 11 11.90 -13.80 -7.77
CA HIS A 11 11.71 -15.18 -7.33
C HIS A 11 10.62 -15.24 -6.23
N GLY A 12 9.46 -15.82 -6.56
CA GLY A 12 8.33 -15.99 -5.64
C GLY A 12 7.30 -14.85 -5.63
N ALA A 13 7.36 -13.91 -6.58
CA ALA A 13 6.33 -12.89 -6.73
C ALA A 13 5.31 -13.34 -7.78
N ASP A 14 4.07 -13.62 -7.35
CA ASP A 14 2.95 -13.71 -8.27
C ASP A 14 2.74 -12.31 -8.89
N ALA A 15 2.82 -12.23 -10.22
CA ALA A 15 2.62 -10.98 -10.93
C ALA A 15 1.14 -10.57 -10.85
N ILE A 16 0.88 -9.31 -10.50
CA ILE A 16 -0.45 -8.72 -10.59
C ILE A 16 -0.67 -8.29 -12.04
N GLU A 17 -1.84 -8.57 -12.61
CA GLU A 17 -2.20 -8.10 -13.95
C GLU A 17 -2.19 -6.56 -14.00
N HIS A 18 -1.76 -5.99 -15.13
CA HIS A 18 -1.65 -4.53 -15.26
C HIS A 18 -2.94 -3.77 -14.93
N PRO A 19 -4.15 -4.20 -15.36
CA PRO A 19 -5.40 -3.55 -14.96
C PRO A 19 -5.66 -3.59 -13.44
N ASP A 20 -5.30 -4.68 -12.78
CA ASP A 20 -5.43 -4.80 -11.33
C ASP A 20 -4.42 -3.94 -10.60
N ALA A 21 -3.20 -3.82 -11.12
CA ALA A 21 -2.20 -2.89 -10.60
C ALA A 21 -2.67 -1.42 -10.73
N GLN A 22 -3.34 -1.04 -11.82
CA GLN A 22 -3.93 0.30 -11.98
C GLN A 22 -5.06 0.56 -10.99
N ARG A 23 -5.93 -0.44 -10.77
CA ARG A 23 -6.99 -0.37 -9.76
C ARG A 23 -6.39 -0.21 -8.37
N LEU A 24 -5.38 -1.00 -8.04
CA LEU A 24 -4.70 -0.92 -6.75
C LEU A 24 -4.04 0.45 -6.54
N ALA A 25 -3.38 1.01 -7.57
CA ALA A 25 -2.83 2.37 -7.50
C ALA A 25 -3.92 3.41 -7.18
N SER A 26 -5.09 3.28 -7.80
CA SER A 26 -6.23 4.17 -7.55
C SER A 26 -6.79 4.02 -6.14
N VAL A 27 -6.91 2.79 -5.64
CA VAL A 27 -7.36 2.51 -4.26
C VAL A 27 -6.39 3.08 -3.24
N MET A 28 -5.07 2.91 -3.43
CA MET A 28 -4.06 3.43 -2.51
C MET A 28 -4.05 4.97 -2.46
N LYS A 29 -4.24 5.64 -3.60
CA LYS A 29 -4.41 7.09 -3.65
C LYS A 29 -5.64 7.57 -2.89
N GLU A 30 -6.77 6.90 -3.10
CA GLU A 30 -8.01 7.26 -2.42
C GLU A 30 -7.93 7.00 -0.92
N LEU A 31 -7.29 5.90 -0.51
CA LEU A 31 -7.01 5.63 0.90
C LEU A 31 -6.16 6.74 1.54
N HIS A 32 -5.09 7.17 0.88
CA HIS A 32 -4.28 8.30 1.35
C HIS A 32 -5.10 9.59 1.47
N ARG A 33 -5.97 9.87 0.50
CA ARG A 33 -6.90 11.02 0.55
C ARG A 33 -7.81 10.94 1.78
N LEU A 34 -8.39 9.78 2.07
CA LEU A 34 -9.30 9.59 3.21
C LEU A 34 -8.56 9.65 4.56
N LEU A 35 -7.28 9.27 4.61
CA LEU A 35 -6.44 9.38 5.81
C LEU A 35 -6.04 10.84 6.11
N THR A 36 -5.84 11.64 5.08
CA THR A 36 -5.42 13.05 5.18
C THR A 36 -6.58 14.05 5.16
N ALA A 37 -7.79 13.59 4.80
CA ALA A 37 -8.98 14.42 4.76
C ALA A 37 -9.31 15.03 6.13
N ALA A 38 -9.87 16.23 6.09
CA ALA A 38 -10.51 16.87 7.23
C ALA A 38 -12.04 16.69 7.14
N GLY A 39 -12.72 16.66 8.28
CA GLY A 39 -14.17 16.58 8.34
C GLY A 39 -14.72 15.15 8.38
N PRO A 40 -16.02 14.95 8.07
CA PRO A 40 -16.73 13.69 8.33
C PRO A 40 -16.33 12.54 7.40
N ASP A 41 -15.73 12.85 6.25
CA ASP A 41 -15.33 11.86 5.25
C ASP A 41 -13.98 11.19 5.56
N ARG A 42 -13.30 11.60 6.64
CA ARG A 42 -12.00 11.05 7.02
C ARG A 42 -12.10 9.67 7.67
N ILE A 43 -11.05 8.88 7.55
CA ILE A 43 -10.89 7.65 8.33
C ILE A 43 -10.53 8.01 9.78
N THR A 44 -11.32 7.50 10.73
CA THR A 44 -11.14 7.73 12.16
C THR A 44 -9.98 6.91 12.73
N ASP A 45 -9.45 7.31 13.91
CA ASP A 45 -8.34 6.58 14.54
C ASP A 45 -8.66 5.09 14.81
N PRO A 46 -9.86 4.74 15.29
CA PRO A 46 -10.25 3.33 15.41
C PRO A 46 -10.24 2.59 14.07
N GLN A 47 -10.73 3.21 13.00
CA GLN A 47 -10.72 2.58 11.67
C GLN A 47 -9.29 2.41 11.13
N VAL A 48 -8.37 3.35 11.42
CA VAL A 48 -6.95 3.18 11.11
C VAL A 48 -6.35 2.00 11.88
N ALA A 49 -6.66 1.87 13.17
CA ALA A 49 -6.18 0.75 13.98
C ALA A 49 -6.68 -0.60 13.44
N GLU A 50 -7.94 -0.71 13.03
CA GLU A 50 -8.49 -1.90 12.39
C GLU A 50 -7.76 -2.25 11.07
N LEU A 51 -7.48 -1.26 10.22
CA LEU A 51 -6.71 -1.46 8.99
C LEU A 51 -5.28 -1.94 9.27
N CYS A 52 -4.70 -1.55 10.40
CA CYS A 52 -3.37 -1.95 10.85
C CYS A 52 -3.36 -3.26 11.68
N GLY A 53 -4.47 -4.00 11.74
CA GLY A 53 -4.55 -5.27 12.47
C GLY A 53 -4.64 -5.12 13.99
N GLY A 54 -5.16 -4.00 14.49
CA GLY A 54 -5.33 -3.72 15.91
C GLY A 54 -4.07 -3.26 16.63
N GLU A 55 -2.91 -3.30 15.95
CA GLU A 55 -1.69 -2.70 16.45
C GLU A 55 -1.82 -1.17 16.41
N ALA A 56 -1.40 -0.51 17.48
CA ALA A 56 -1.40 0.96 17.62
C ALA A 56 -0.33 1.60 16.72
N HIS A 57 -0.43 1.38 15.41
CA HIS A 57 0.37 2.10 14.43
C HIS A 57 0.00 3.57 14.52
N ARG A 58 1.02 4.42 14.62
CA ARG A 58 0.81 5.87 14.56
C ARG A 58 0.17 6.18 13.21
N ARG A 59 -1.01 6.82 13.20
CA ARG A 59 -1.73 7.22 11.96
C ARG A 59 -0.77 7.81 10.92
N GLU A 60 0.14 8.67 11.37
CA GLU A 60 1.14 9.33 10.53
C GLU A 60 2.00 8.33 9.77
N GLU A 61 2.51 7.30 10.45
CA GLU A 61 3.34 6.25 9.85
C GLU A 61 2.55 5.44 8.80
N PHE A 62 1.30 5.08 9.12
CA PHE A 62 0.42 4.40 8.17
C PHE A 62 0.12 5.28 6.95
N THR A 63 -0.16 6.56 7.18
CA THR A 63 -0.44 7.54 6.11
C THR A 63 0.77 7.69 5.18
N ASP A 64 1.96 7.87 5.73
CA ASP A 64 3.20 7.99 4.97
C ASP A 64 3.52 6.70 4.20
N TRP A 65 3.21 5.54 4.77
CA TRP A 65 3.38 4.26 4.09
C TRP A 65 2.42 4.13 2.90
N VAL A 66 1.13 4.45 3.08
CA VAL A 66 0.14 4.44 2.00
C VAL A 66 0.56 5.38 0.86
N ASP A 67 1.05 6.58 1.18
CA ASP A 67 1.52 7.54 0.16
C ASP A 67 2.70 6.99 -0.66
N ARG A 68 3.71 6.41 0.01
CA ARG A 68 4.87 5.81 -0.67
C ARG A 68 4.45 4.67 -1.59
N VAL A 69 3.56 3.80 -1.14
CA VAL A 69 3.08 2.65 -1.94
C VAL A 69 2.26 3.14 -3.14
N ALA A 70 1.37 4.12 -2.95
CA ALA A 70 0.60 4.73 -4.03
C ALA A 70 1.50 5.30 -5.13
N HIS A 71 2.55 6.04 -4.75
CA HIS A 71 3.53 6.57 -5.69
C HIS A 71 4.34 5.50 -6.42
N GLN A 72 4.70 4.41 -5.75
CA GLN A 72 5.41 3.29 -6.37
C GLN A 72 4.54 2.57 -7.40
N LEU A 73 3.28 2.29 -7.04
CA LEU A 73 2.31 1.66 -7.93
C LEU A 73 2.03 2.54 -9.15
N GLU A 74 1.80 3.84 -8.96
CA GLU A 74 1.60 4.79 -10.06
C GLU A 74 2.77 4.78 -11.05
N LYS A 75 4.00 4.82 -10.54
CA LYS A 75 5.20 4.74 -11.40
C LYS A 75 5.31 3.42 -12.14
N ALA A 76 4.85 2.32 -11.54
CA ALA A 76 4.89 1.00 -12.15
C ALA A 76 3.84 0.82 -13.26
N VAL A 77 2.65 1.41 -13.10
CA VAL A 77 1.54 1.27 -14.07
C VAL A 77 1.52 2.34 -15.16
N SER A 78 2.34 3.38 -15.05
CA SER A 78 2.46 4.44 -16.06
C SER A 78 3.48 4.12 -17.17
N ARG A 79 4.09 2.94 -17.14
CA ARG A 79 5.03 2.43 -18.14
C ARG A 79 4.33 1.46 -19.07
#